data_AF-A0A084JB26-F1
#
_entry.id   AF-A0A084JB26-F1
#
_cell.length_a   1.000
_cell.length_b   1.000
_cell.length_c   1.000
_cell.angle_alpha   90.00
_cell.angle_beta   90.00
_cell.angle_gamma   90.00
#
_symmetry.space_group_name_H-M   'P 1'
#
loop_
_entity.id
_entity.type
_entity.pdbx_description
1 polymer ?
#
loop_
_entity_poly.entity_id
_entity_poly.type
_entity_poly.pdbx_seq_one_letter_code
_entity_poly.pdbx_strand_id
1 'polypeptide(L)'
;MFKRRKNIFEKIELLYNNLFVYLGKFQENWIEQLALLSSSEKSLGRKREHEFFEKVCKSIVILLDSQDIISDKTWTDNLTKEKMAKFIFSNMLAMLKAREEDITFFMDALKRIIYLK
;
A
#
# COMPACT_ATOMS: atom_id res chain seq x y z
N MET A 1 -3.56 -15.78 -26.43
CA MET A 1 -2.46 -15.22 -25.62
C MET A 1 -3.00 -14.97 -24.21
N PHE A 2 -2.77 -15.90 -23.28
CA PHE A 2 -3.23 -15.73 -21.90
C PHE A 2 -2.44 -14.59 -21.24
N LYS A 3 -3.13 -13.50 -20.91
CA LYS A 3 -2.58 -12.40 -20.12
C LYS A 3 -2.16 -13.01 -18.78
N ARG A 4 -0.86 -13.27 -18.57
CA ARG A 4 -0.33 -13.80 -17.30
C ARG A 4 -0.81 -12.84 -16.20
N ARG A 5 -1.76 -13.27 -15.37
CA ARG A 5 -2.26 -12.43 -14.27
C ARG A 5 -1.06 -12.12 -13.39
N LYS A 6 -0.66 -10.85 -13.32
CA LYS A 6 0.42 -10.41 -12.43
C LYS A 6 0.04 -10.81 -11.02
N ASN A 7 0.96 -11.48 -10.32
CA ASN A 7 0.77 -11.91 -8.95
C ASN A 7 0.55 -10.66 -8.07
N ILE A 8 -0.22 -10.77 -6.99
CA ILE A 8 -0.47 -9.67 -6.05
C ILE A 8 0.83 -9.00 -5.59
N PHE A 9 1.90 -9.78 -5.38
CA PHE A 9 3.20 -9.24 -4.96
C PHE A 9 3.79 -8.28 -5.99
N GLU A 10 3.77 -8.63 -7.28
CA GLU A 10 4.25 -7.75 -8.36
C GLU A 10 3.42 -6.45 -8.43
N LYS A 11 2.14 -6.50 -8.09
CA LYS A 11 1.27 -5.31 -8.05
C LYS A 11 1.54 -4.43 -6.83
N ILE A 12 1.81 -5.03 -5.67
CA ILE A 12 2.18 -4.30 -4.45
C ILE A 12 3.53 -3.61 -4.65
N GLU A 13 4.52 -4.34 -5.20
CA GLU A 13 5.83 -3.79 -5.52
C GLU A 13 5.74 -2.64 -6.54
N LEU A 14 4.96 -2.81 -7.61
CA LEU A 14 4.73 -1.73 -8.58
C LEU A 14 4.06 -0.51 -7.93
N LEU A 15 3.07 -0.72 -7.05
CA LEU A 15 2.42 0.37 -6.32
C LEU A 15 3.43 1.09 -5.43
N TYR A 16 4.28 0.35 -4.72
CA TYR A 16 5.33 0.91 -3.87
C TYR A 16 6.29 1.80 -4.67
N ASN A 17 6.88 1.25 -5.74
CA ASN A 17 7.88 1.94 -6.54
C ASN A 17 7.30 3.22 -7.17
N ASN A 18 6.05 3.17 -7.64
CA ASN A 18 5.37 4.35 -8.16
C ASN A 18 5.17 5.43 -7.07
N LEU A 19 4.76 5.03 -5.86
CA LEU A 19 4.61 5.95 -4.73
C LEU A 19 5.95 6.52 -4.28
N PHE A 20 7.01 5.70 -4.27
CA PHE A 20 8.36 6.11 -3.91
C PHE A 20 8.87 7.22 -4.83
N VAL A 21 8.79 7.01 -6.15
CA VAL A 21 9.18 8.02 -7.15
C VAL A 21 8.34 9.29 -7.02
N TYR A 22 7.03 9.16 -6.82
CA TYR A 22 6.14 10.31 -6.68
C TYR A 22 6.46 11.13 -5.42
N LEU A 23 6.67 10.45 -4.29
CA LEU A 23 6.99 11.10 -3.01
C LEU A 23 8.38 11.75 -3.03
N GLY A 24 9.36 11.16 -3.71
CA GLY A 24 10.67 11.78 -3.90
C GLY A 24 10.57 13.15 -4.57
N LYS A 25 9.88 13.21 -5.72
CA LYS A 25 9.63 14.48 -6.45
C LYS A 25 8.82 15.50 -5.66
N PHE A 26 7.94 15.01 -4.79
CA PHE A 26 7.07 15.86 -3.97
C PHE A 26 7.83 16.49 -2.80
N GLN A 27 8.65 15.72 -2.08
CA GLN A 27 9.40 16.20 -0.92
C GLN A 27 10.38 17.32 -1.26
N GLU A 28 10.96 17.33 -2.46
CA GLU A 28 11.87 18.39 -2.94
C GLU A 28 11.21 19.79 -2.98
N ASN A 29 9.88 19.86 -3.12
CA ASN A 29 9.13 21.12 -3.27
C ASN A 29 8.18 21.41 -2.08
N TRP A 30 8.24 20.61 -1.02
CA TRP A 30 7.16 20.51 -0.02
C TRP A 30 7.24 21.53 1.14
N ILE A 31 8.45 21.83 1.62
CA ILE A 31 8.65 22.69 2.81
C ILE A 31 8.15 24.12 2.56
N GLU A 32 8.39 24.65 1.35
CA GLU A 32 7.96 26.00 0.96
C GLU A 32 6.44 26.10 0.81
N GLN A 33 5.78 25.03 0.34
CA GLN A 33 4.33 25.01 0.11
C GLN A 33 3.53 24.80 1.40
N LEU A 34 4.06 24.05 2.37
CA LEU A 34 3.39 23.79 3.65
C LEU A 34 3.30 25.02 4.56
N ALA A 35 4.29 25.91 4.50
CA ALA A 35 4.31 27.14 5.29
C ALA A 35 3.13 28.08 4.97
N LEU A 36 2.52 27.91 3.80
CA LEU A 36 1.47 28.78 3.27
C LEU A 36 0.04 28.26 3.51
N LEU A 37 -0.13 27.03 4.05
CA LEU A 37 -1.45 26.42 4.20
C LEU A 37 -2.19 26.86 5.48
N SER A 38 -3.43 27.31 5.29
CA SER A 38 -4.41 27.59 6.34
C SER A 38 -4.91 26.32 7.05
N SER A 39 -5.59 26.50 8.19
CA SER A 39 -6.15 25.40 8.99
C SER A 39 -7.24 24.61 8.25
N SER A 40 -8.04 25.25 7.40
CA SER A 40 -9.07 24.62 6.58
C SER A 40 -8.45 23.76 5.47
N GLU A 41 -7.39 24.24 4.82
CA GLU A 41 -6.64 23.49 3.81
C GLU A 41 -5.97 22.24 4.41
N LYS A 42 -5.42 22.34 5.63
CA LYS A 42 -4.89 21.18 6.36
C LYS A 42 -5.97 20.14 6.67
N SER A 43 -7.18 20.56 7.03
CA SER A 43 -8.30 19.64 7.28
C SER A 43 -8.77 18.94 6.01
N LEU A 44 -8.89 19.69 4.90
CA LEU A 44 -9.23 19.15 3.59
C LEU A 44 -8.18 18.15 3.09
N GLY A 45 -6.90 18.43 3.32
CA GLY A 45 -5.79 17.53 3.03
C GLY A 45 -5.92 16.19 3.75
N ARG A 46 -6.20 16.21 5.07
CA ARG A 46 -6.42 14.98 5.85
C ARG A 46 -7.60 14.16 5.36
N LYS A 47 -8.70 14.82 4.95
CA LYS A 47 -9.85 14.11 4.37
C LYS A 47 -9.48 13.39 3.08
N ARG A 48 -8.76 14.07 2.18
CA ARG A 48 -8.28 13.46 0.92
C ARG A 48 -7.30 12.32 1.16
N GLU A 49 -6.41 12.45 2.15
CA GLU A 49 -5.50 11.39 2.57
C GLU A 49 -6.27 10.14 3.03
N HIS A 50 -7.30 10.34 3.86
CA HIS A 50 -8.15 9.26 4.32
C HIS A 50 -8.89 8.56 3.16
N GLU A 51 -9.52 9.32 2.28
CA GLU A 51 -10.21 8.78 1.10
C GLU A 51 -9.26 8.00 0.17
N PHE A 52 -8.04 8.52 -0.03
CA PHE A 52 -7.01 7.81 -0.79
C PHE A 52 -6.61 6.50 -0.11
N PHE A 53 -6.40 6.53 1.21
CA PHE A 53 -6.07 5.35 2.00
C PHE A 53 -7.13 4.26 1.88
N GLU A 54 -8.40 4.62 2.01
CA GLU A 54 -9.51 3.68 1.84
C GLU A 54 -9.55 3.09 0.43
N LYS A 55 -9.35 3.93 -0.60
CA LYS A 55 -9.36 3.49 -2.00
C LYS A 55 -8.23 2.49 -2.30
N VAL A 56 -7.03 2.75 -1.79
CA VAL A 56 -5.90 1.82 -1.93
C VAL A 56 -6.18 0.52 -1.19
N CYS A 57 -6.66 0.57 0.05
CA CYS A 57 -7.00 -0.63 0.81
C CYS A 57 -8.06 -1.48 0.10
N LYS A 58 -9.15 -0.87 -0.40
CA LYS A 58 -10.18 -1.56 -1.20
C LYS A 58 -9.58 -2.22 -2.44
N SER A 59 -8.66 -1.55 -3.12
CA SER A 59 -7.97 -2.11 -4.29
C SER A 59 -7.13 -3.33 -3.92
N ILE A 60 -6.42 -3.30 -2.77
CA ILE A 60 -5.64 -4.44 -2.28
C ILE A 60 -6.55 -5.61 -1.91
N VAL A 61 -7.70 -5.37 -1.27
CA VAL A 61 -8.69 -6.42 -0.98
C VAL A 61 -9.17 -7.11 -2.26
N ILE A 62 -9.55 -6.33 -3.28
CA ILE A 62 -9.95 -6.88 -4.59
C ILE A 62 -8.83 -7.71 -5.21
N LEU A 63 -7.57 -7.27 -5.05
CA LEU A 63 -6.43 -8.06 -5.52
C LEU A 63 -6.30 -9.38 -4.77
N LEU A 64 -6.42 -9.38 -3.44
CA LEU A 64 -6.40 -10.60 -2.62
C LEU A 64 -7.53 -11.57 -3.00
N ASP A 65 -8.74 -11.06 -3.24
CA ASP A 65 -9.89 -11.86 -3.68
C ASP A 65 -9.68 -12.50 -5.06
N SER A 66 -8.90 -11.86 -5.92
CA SER A 66 -8.64 -12.36 -7.28
C SER A 66 -7.56 -13.44 -7.38
N GLN A 67 -6.91 -13.81 -6.27
CA GLN A 67 -5.81 -14.78 -6.24
C GLN A 67 -6.30 -16.17 -5.84
N ASP A 68 -6.58 -17.02 -6.83
CA ASP A 68 -7.02 -18.41 -6.62
C ASP A 68 -5.97 -19.28 -5.90
N ILE A 69 -4.70 -18.84 -5.85
CA ILE A 69 -3.60 -19.54 -5.17
C ILE A 69 -3.60 -19.33 -3.65
N ILE A 70 -4.28 -18.30 -3.14
CA ILE A 70 -4.38 -18.07 -1.70
C ILE A 70 -5.46 -19.00 -1.16
N SER A 71 -5.10 -19.94 -0.29
CA SER A 71 -6.09 -20.83 0.33
C SER A 71 -7.10 -20.03 1.15
N ASP A 72 -8.39 -20.36 1.06
CA ASP A 72 -9.42 -19.75 1.92
C ASP A 72 -9.13 -19.95 3.41
N LYS A 73 -8.41 -21.02 3.78
CA LYS A 73 -7.96 -21.31 5.15
C LYS A 73 -6.87 -20.36 5.67
N THR A 74 -6.37 -19.47 4.82
CA THR A 74 -5.46 -18.38 5.21
C THR A 74 -6.22 -17.35 6.04
N TRP A 75 -7.47 -17.08 5.67
CA TRP A 75 -8.27 -16.04 6.30
C TRP A 75 -8.97 -16.57 7.54
N THR A 76 -8.91 -15.80 8.62
CA THR A 76 -9.55 -16.11 9.90
C THR A 76 -10.25 -14.85 10.42
N ASP A 77 -11.01 -14.95 11.52
CA ASP A 77 -11.66 -13.80 12.15
C ASP A 77 -10.67 -12.67 12.52
N ASN A 78 -9.42 -13.05 12.82
CA ASN A 78 -8.37 -12.12 13.18
C ASN A 78 -7.50 -11.71 11.98
N LEU A 79 -7.24 -12.63 11.05
CA LEU A 79 -6.49 -12.36 9.82
C LEU A 79 -7.49 -12.22 8.65
N THR A 80 -8.10 -11.05 8.53
CA THR A 80 -9.02 -10.74 7.42
C THR A 80 -8.29 -10.04 6.28
N LYS A 81 -8.86 -10.07 5.08
CA LYS A 81 -8.31 -9.38 3.89
C LYS A 81 -8.25 -7.86 4.09
N GLU A 82 -9.21 -7.28 4.79
CA GLU A 82 -9.27 -5.86 5.10
C GLU A 82 -8.17 -5.47 6.09
N LYS A 83 -7.97 -6.27 7.14
CA LYS A 83 -6.88 -6.07 8.10
C LYS A 83 -5.52 -6.22 7.41
N MET A 84 -5.40 -7.21 6.52
CA MET A 84 -4.19 -7.41 5.70
C MET A 84 -3.93 -6.24 4.75
N ALA A 85 -4.95 -5.74 4.05
CA ALA A 85 -4.82 -4.58 3.16
C ALA A 85 -4.35 -3.33 3.90
N LYS A 86 -4.94 -3.07 5.08
CA LYS A 86 -4.51 -1.98 5.96
C LYS A 86 -3.07 -2.17 6.45
N PHE A 87 -2.71 -3.38 6.85
CA PHE A 87 -1.35 -3.72 7.25
C PHE A 87 -0.35 -3.47 6.12
N ILE A 88 -0.65 -3.96 4.91
CA ILE A 88 0.21 -3.78 3.73
C ILE A 88 0.45 -2.29 3.49
N PHE A 89 -0.64 -1.53 3.35
CA PHE A 89 -0.52 -0.12 2.97
C PHE A 89 0.10 0.75 4.07
N SER A 90 -0.19 0.46 5.35
CA SER A 90 0.42 1.20 6.46
C SER A 90 1.93 1.00 6.55
N ASN A 91 2.41 -0.24 6.32
CA ASN A 91 3.85 -0.51 6.29
C ASN A 91 4.52 0.14 5.08
N MET A 92 3.89 0.09 3.89
CA MET A 92 4.38 0.82 2.73
C MET A 92 4.54 2.31 3.03
N LEU A 93 3.54 2.95 3.66
CA LEU A 93 3.65 4.37 4.04
C LEU A 93 4.77 4.64 5.05
N ALA A 94 5.01 3.74 6.00
CA ALA A 94 6.11 3.87 6.96
C ALA A 94 7.47 3.77 6.25
N MET A 95 7.64 2.79 5.35
CA MET A 95 8.86 2.60 4.55
C MET A 95 9.11 3.80 3.62
N LEU A 96 8.07 4.30 2.95
CA LEU A 96 8.15 5.50 2.11
C LEU A 96 8.59 6.73 2.91
N LYS A 97 8.08 6.90 4.15
CA LYS A 97 8.50 7.99 5.04
C LYS A 97 9.96 7.86 5.47
N ALA A 98 10.44 6.63 5.66
CA ALA A 98 11.83 6.33 5.96
C ALA A 98 12.76 6.41 4.74
N ARG A 99 12.23 6.67 3.54
CA ARG A 99 12.95 6.63 2.27
C ARG A 99 13.60 5.27 2.00
N GLU A 100 12.94 4.19 2.41
CA GLU A 100 13.39 2.83 2.11
C GLU A 100 13.19 2.53 0.62
N GLU A 101 14.27 2.31 -0.12
CA GLU A 101 14.20 1.97 -1.55
C GLU A 101 13.94 0.48 -1.75
N ASP A 102 14.48 -0.36 -0.87
CA ASP A 102 14.40 -1.80 -1.00
C ASP A 102 13.19 -2.37 -0.26
N ILE A 103 12.18 -2.77 -1.03
CA ILE A 103 10.96 -3.42 -0.50
C ILE A 103 11.11 -4.94 -0.32
N THR A 104 12.24 -5.54 -0.73
CA THR A 104 12.39 -7.00 -0.87
C THR A 104 12.06 -7.75 0.43
N PHE A 105 12.58 -7.28 1.57
CA PHE A 105 12.31 -7.89 2.87
C PHE A 105 10.81 -7.92 3.20
N PHE A 106 10.13 -6.79 2.99
CA PHE A 106 8.70 -6.67 3.24
C PHE A 106 7.90 -7.60 2.32
N MET A 107 8.28 -7.72 1.04
CA MET A 107 7.64 -8.64 0.11
C MET A 107 7.77 -10.09 0.55
N ASP A 108 8.96 -10.50 1.01
CA ASP A 108 9.18 -11.87 1.47
C ASP A 108 8.48 -12.16 2.80
N ALA A 109 8.40 -11.19 3.70
CA ALA A 109 7.58 -11.29 4.91
C ALA A 109 6.10 -11.47 4.56
N LEU A 110 5.56 -10.68 3.61
CA LEU A 110 4.18 -10.83 3.17
C LEU A 110 3.90 -12.19 2.54
N LYS A 111 4.81 -12.70 1.69
CA LYS A 111 4.68 -14.04 1.11
C LYS A 111 4.63 -15.10 2.21
N ARG A 112 5.45 -14.95 3.25
CA ARG A 112 5.43 -15.86 4.40
C ARG A 112 4.09 -15.82 5.12
N ILE A 113 3.56 -14.64 5.40
CA ILE A 113 2.27 -14.51 6.09
C ILE A 113 1.10 -15.09 5.25
N ILE A 114 1.13 -14.89 3.93
CA ILE A 114 0.01 -15.25 3.03
C ILE A 114 0.08 -16.70 2.55
N TYR A 115 1.28 -17.24 2.29
CA TYR A 115 1.44 -18.55 1.64
C TYR A 115 2.12 -19.62 2.49
N LEU A 116 2.96 -19.23 3.44
CA LEU A 116 3.69 -20.19 4.27
C LEU A 116 2.97 -20.32 5.61
N LYS A 117 2.22 -21.41 5.76
CA LYS A 117 2.00 -21.99 7.09
C LYS A 117 3.18 -22.87 7.44
#